data_AF-A0A7J5YWB9-F1
#
_entry.id   AF-A0A7J5YWB9-F1
#
_cell.length_a   1.000
_cell.length_b   1.000
_cell.length_c   1.000
_cell.angle_alpha   90.00
_cell.angle_beta   90.00
_cell.angle_gamma   90.00
#
_symmetry.space_group_name_H-M   'P 1'
#
loop_
_entity.id
_entity.type
_entity.pdbx_description
1 polymer ?
#
loop_
_entity_poly.entity_id
_entity_poly.type
_entity_poly.pdbx_seq_one_letter_code
_entity_poly.pdbx_strand_id
1 'polypeptide(L)'
;MVVLQALSEYLIRKPPPADLSLDVDVRLRGRKEIRYHFNPENSYAARSSRVVTYYNQLHEVDEKMPCKDFELKVNIEESSEKPPADVEKSYQITIKVRALGPRDVRMVVLDISLPTGFTPENSDLEMLSNSVDHYINDFKIVDNLSDRGSLIIHLFKVSHKEPEILIFRLQQRFKVGLLQPSSVTAYEYYNPDHRCTHTYTPREDREELTQICKDNVCRCTQGDCCVPKSESESFLNKERETFACTTLHHAQGVKRLNCVNSSLSSPSVRFIYMLGKDTWVERWPTPAECSSSPELQAKCKSLNDTAEELSVNACRL
;
A
#
# COMPACT_ATOMS: atom_id res chain seq x y z
N MET A 1 3.98 -34.65 2.18
CA MET A 1 3.73 -35.96 2.83
C MET A 1 4.93 -36.90 2.83
N VAL A 2 5.70 -36.99 1.73
CA VAL A 2 6.83 -37.94 1.59
C VAL A 2 7.86 -37.84 2.73
N VAL A 3 8.23 -36.62 3.14
CA VAL A 3 9.22 -36.40 4.22
C VAL A 3 8.73 -36.96 5.57
N LEU A 4 7.46 -36.74 5.92
CA LEU A 4 6.89 -37.22 7.19
C LEU A 4 6.80 -38.75 7.23
N GLN A 5 6.47 -39.37 6.10
CA GLN A 5 6.46 -40.83 5.99
C GLN A 5 7.87 -41.41 6.17
N ALA A 6 8.88 -40.85 5.50
CA ALA A 6 10.27 -41.31 5.63
C ALA A 6 10.83 -41.13 7.06
N LEU A 7 10.54 -40.00 7.70
CA LEU A 7 10.91 -39.76 9.10
C LEU A 7 10.22 -40.77 10.04
N SER A 8 8.94 -41.04 9.81
CA SER A 8 8.19 -42.03 10.61
C SER A 8 8.81 -43.42 10.48
N GLU A 9 9.14 -43.85 9.25
CA GLU A 9 9.77 -45.15 9.01
C GLU A 9 11.17 -45.24 9.62
N TYR A 10 11.96 -44.16 9.55
CA TYR A 10 13.26 -44.09 10.21
C TYR A 10 13.14 -44.29 11.72
N LEU A 11 12.22 -43.57 12.37
CA LEU A 11 11.97 -43.68 13.81
C LEU A 11 11.46 -45.07 14.22
N ILE A 12 10.68 -45.75 13.37
CA ILE A 12 10.22 -47.12 13.63
C ILE A 12 11.38 -48.13 13.51
N ARG A 13 12.23 -47.99 12.48
CA ARG A 13 13.35 -48.93 12.24
C ARG A 13 14.53 -48.70 13.20
N LYS A 14 14.71 -47.47 13.67
CA LYS A 14 15.74 -47.07 14.63
C LYS A 14 15.10 -46.19 15.71
N PRO A 15 14.42 -46.81 16.69
CA PRO A 15 13.84 -46.05 17.78
C PRO A 15 14.95 -45.36 18.59
N PRO A 16 14.70 -44.15 19.08
CA PRO A 16 15.65 -43.47 19.95
C PRO A 16 15.88 -44.27 21.24
N PRO A 17 17.06 -44.11 21.89
CA PRO A 17 17.36 -44.74 23.16
C PRO A 17 16.32 -44.42 24.24
N ALA A 18 16.02 -45.39 25.12
CA ALA A 18 15.01 -45.24 26.17
C ALA A 18 15.41 -44.25 27.28
N ASP A 19 16.67 -43.79 27.29
CA ASP A 19 17.24 -42.81 28.20
C ASP A 19 17.47 -41.44 27.54
N LEU A 20 17.00 -41.23 26.31
CA LEU A 20 17.17 -39.96 25.60
C LEU A 20 16.42 -38.83 26.32
N SER A 21 17.18 -37.96 26.99
CA SER A 21 16.69 -36.71 27.56
C SER A 21 17.31 -35.51 26.87
N LEU A 22 16.51 -34.49 26.59
CA LEU A 22 16.95 -33.25 25.94
C LEU A 22 16.49 -32.04 26.76
N ASP A 23 17.44 -31.25 27.25
CA ASP A 23 17.18 -29.96 27.89
C ASP A 23 17.38 -28.82 26.89
N VAL A 24 16.34 -28.00 26.72
CA VAL A 24 16.31 -26.89 25.74
C VAL A 24 16.01 -25.59 26.45
N ASP A 25 17.00 -24.71 26.49
CA ASP A 25 16.89 -23.36 27.06
C ASP A 25 16.72 -22.32 25.93
N VAL A 26 15.58 -21.62 25.94
CA VAL A 26 15.26 -20.56 24.97
C VAL A 26 15.42 -19.19 25.64
N ARG A 27 16.41 -18.42 25.15
CA ARG A 27 16.70 -17.05 25.60
C ARG A 27 16.24 -16.03 24.56
N LEU A 28 15.34 -15.15 24.95
CA LEU A 28 14.83 -14.06 24.11
C LEU A 28 15.07 -12.72 24.81
N ARG A 29 15.61 -11.72 24.10
CA ARG A 29 15.81 -10.38 24.69
C ARG A 29 14.46 -9.78 25.08
N GLY A 30 14.36 -9.31 26.33
CA GLY A 30 13.13 -8.71 26.88
C GLY A 30 12.10 -9.72 27.42
N ARG A 31 12.39 -11.03 27.43
CA ARG A 31 11.54 -12.05 28.09
C ARG A 31 12.37 -12.89 29.06
N LYS A 32 11.68 -13.50 30.04
CA LYS A 32 12.30 -14.47 30.96
C LYS A 32 12.72 -15.72 30.19
N GLU A 33 13.88 -16.29 30.54
CA GLU A 33 14.37 -17.55 29.99
C GLU A 33 13.34 -18.66 30.16
N ILE A 34 13.04 -19.39 29.08
CA ILE A 34 12.11 -20.51 29.07
C ILE A 34 12.92 -21.79 28.93
N ARG A 35 12.71 -22.76 29.82
CA ARG A 35 13.39 -24.05 29.81
C ARG A 35 12.39 -25.16 29.52
N TYR A 36 12.73 -26.03 28.57
CA TYR A 36 11.96 -27.21 28.24
C TYR A 36 12.80 -28.45 28.50
N HIS A 37 12.21 -29.43 29.17
CA HIS A 37 12.82 -30.74 29.38
C HIS A 37 12.02 -31.77 28.60
N PHE A 38 12.69 -32.48 27.69
CA PHE A 38 12.11 -33.58 26.91
C PHE A 38 12.66 -34.90 27.41
N ASN A 39 11.78 -35.83 27.76
CA ASN A 39 12.07 -37.18 28.24
C ASN A 39 11.18 -38.19 27.48
N PRO A 40 11.39 -39.51 27.64
CA PRO A 40 10.59 -40.52 26.95
C PRO A 40 9.08 -40.40 27.23
N GLU A 41 8.70 -39.99 28.45
CA GLU A 41 7.30 -39.81 28.87
C GLU A 41 6.59 -38.67 28.15
N ASN A 42 7.32 -37.61 27.78
CA ASN A 42 6.78 -36.42 27.14
C ASN A 42 7.26 -36.22 25.69
N SER A 43 7.88 -37.25 25.10
CA SER A 43 8.53 -37.23 23.78
C SER A 43 7.60 -36.82 22.62
N TYR A 44 6.30 -37.07 22.74
CA TYR A 44 5.29 -36.69 21.74
C TYR A 44 4.65 -35.31 22.00
N ALA A 45 4.99 -34.63 23.09
CA ALA A 45 4.40 -33.36 23.46
C ALA A 45 5.08 -32.20 22.71
N ALA A 46 4.37 -31.60 21.76
CA ALA A 46 4.83 -30.38 21.09
C ALA A 46 4.87 -29.21 22.09
N ARG A 47 6.06 -28.62 22.30
CA ARG A 47 6.23 -27.38 23.07
C ARG A 47 6.41 -26.23 22.09
N SER A 48 5.55 -25.21 22.17
CA SER A 48 5.72 -23.99 21.37
C SER A 48 5.82 -22.76 22.29
N SER A 49 6.86 -21.97 22.08
CA SER A 49 6.92 -20.57 22.50
C SER A 49 6.85 -19.75 21.22
N ARG A 50 5.64 -19.31 20.84
CA ARG A 50 5.42 -18.63 19.54
C ARG A 50 6.26 -17.36 19.45
N VAL A 51 7.29 -17.39 18.62
CA VAL A 51 7.87 -16.20 17.98
C VAL A 51 7.58 -16.33 16.50
N VAL A 52 6.30 -16.19 16.15
CA VAL A 52 5.91 -15.98 14.75
C VAL A 52 5.77 -14.47 14.61
N THR A 53 6.72 -13.84 13.95
CA THR A 53 6.64 -12.42 13.63
C THR A 53 5.77 -12.28 12.38
N TYR A 54 4.51 -11.92 12.58
CA TYR A 54 3.66 -11.45 11.51
C TYR A 54 3.94 -9.95 11.31
N TYR A 55 4.33 -9.56 10.10
CA TYR A 55 4.52 -8.17 9.73
C TYR A 55 3.91 -7.93 8.35
N ASN A 56 3.48 -6.71 8.11
CA ASN A 56 2.97 -6.32 6.80
C ASN A 56 4.16 -6.00 5.91
N GLN A 57 4.28 -6.72 4.79
CA GLN A 57 5.26 -6.44 3.76
C GLN A 57 4.63 -5.53 2.70
N LEU A 58 5.41 -4.55 2.20
CA LEU A 58 4.97 -3.67 1.13
C LEU A 58 5.04 -4.40 -0.22
N HIS A 59 4.00 -4.24 -1.04
CA HIS A 59 3.92 -4.82 -2.39
C HIS A 59 5.08 -4.45 -3.32
N GLU A 60 5.68 -3.26 -3.14
CA GLU A 60 6.85 -2.84 -3.93
C GLU A 60 8.06 -3.77 -3.79
N VAL A 61 8.17 -4.50 -2.68
CA VAL A 61 9.25 -5.45 -2.46
C VAL A 61 9.09 -6.64 -3.39
N ASP A 62 7.86 -7.10 -3.59
CA ASP A 62 7.55 -8.27 -4.41
C ASP A 62 7.60 -7.94 -5.92
N GLU A 63 7.19 -6.72 -6.32
CA GLU A 63 7.34 -6.26 -7.70
C GLU A 63 8.80 -6.08 -8.14
N LYS A 64 9.67 -5.69 -7.20
CA LYS A 64 11.11 -5.53 -7.45
C LYS A 64 11.85 -6.86 -7.41
N MET A 65 11.22 -7.96 -6.97
CA MET A 65 11.82 -9.27 -7.09
C MET A 65 11.76 -9.72 -8.55
N PRO A 66 12.90 -10.06 -9.17
CA PRO A 66 12.89 -10.55 -10.53
C PRO A 66 12.19 -11.90 -10.58
N CYS A 67 11.10 -11.98 -11.34
CA CYS A 67 10.43 -13.25 -11.62
C CYS A 67 11.35 -14.15 -12.45
N LYS A 68 11.85 -15.24 -11.85
CA LYS A 68 12.82 -16.15 -12.49
C LYS A 68 12.14 -17.29 -13.24
N ASP A 69 11.02 -17.79 -12.70
CA ASP A 69 10.39 -19.02 -13.17
C ASP A 69 9.17 -18.77 -14.08
N PHE A 70 8.53 -17.62 -13.93
CA PHE A 70 7.32 -17.24 -14.67
C PHE A 70 7.44 -15.83 -15.26
N GLU A 71 6.95 -15.66 -16.47
CA GLU A 71 6.60 -14.35 -17.03
C GLU A 71 5.10 -14.13 -16.79
N LEU A 72 4.78 -13.20 -15.88
CA LEU A 72 3.41 -12.83 -15.52
C LEU A 72 3.14 -11.40 -15.99
N LYS A 73 2.03 -11.18 -16.69
CA LYS A 73 1.56 -9.83 -17.06
C LYS A 73 0.08 -9.71 -16.74
N VAL A 74 -0.29 -8.64 -16.05
CA VAL A 74 -1.68 -8.38 -15.65
C VAL A 74 -2.09 -7.03 -16.21
N ASN A 75 -3.24 -6.99 -16.88
CA ASN A 75 -3.85 -5.76 -17.37
C ASN A 75 -5.32 -5.73 -16.96
N ILE A 76 -5.83 -4.54 -16.66
CA ILE A 76 -7.22 -4.32 -16.28
C ILE A 76 -7.77 -3.10 -17.01
N GLU A 77 -8.91 -3.29 -17.66
CA GLU A 77 -9.56 -2.27 -18.48
C GLU A 77 -11.04 -2.18 -18.11
N GLU A 78 -11.65 -1.01 -18.24
CA GLU A 78 -13.09 -0.85 -18.02
C GLU A 78 -13.84 -1.48 -19.18
N SER A 79 -14.84 -2.31 -18.86
CA SER A 79 -15.68 -2.97 -19.86
C SER A 79 -16.70 -1.98 -20.41
N SER A 80 -16.94 -2.04 -21.73
CA SER A 80 -17.96 -1.23 -22.40
C SER A 80 -19.37 -1.83 -22.31
N GLU A 81 -19.50 -3.03 -21.74
CA GLU A 81 -20.79 -3.68 -21.53
C GLU A 81 -21.58 -3.00 -20.42
N LYS A 82 -22.90 -2.89 -20.60
CA LYS A 82 -23.77 -2.36 -19.55
C LYS A 82 -23.73 -3.31 -18.35
N PRO A 83 -23.35 -2.82 -17.16
CA PRO A 83 -23.33 -3.66 -15.98
C PRO A 83 -24.76 -4.08 -15.60
N PRO A 84 -24.92 -5.23 -14.90
CA PRO A 84 -26.15 -5.59 -14.21
C PRO A 84 -26.66 -4.47 -13.29
N ALA A 85 -27.95 -4.49 -12.95
CA ALA A 85 -28.58 -3.42 -12.16
C ALA A 85 -27.99 -3.23 -10.75
N ASP A 86 -27.31 -4.26 -10.22
CA ASP A 86 -26.65 -4.30 -8.92
C ASP A 86 -25.15 -3.97 -8.96
N VAL A 87 -24.62 -3.64 -10.14
CA VAL A 87 -23.18 -3.40 -10.39
C VAL A 87 -22.98 -1.97 -10.89
N GLU A 88 -22.05 -1.24 -10.29
CA GLU A 88 -21.78 0.15 -10.64
C GLU A 88 -20.92 0.25 -11.91
N LYS A 89 -19.81 -0.51 -11.94
CA LYS A 89 -18.89 -0.62 -13.08
C LYS A 89 -18.43 -2.05 -13.29
N SER A 90 -18.17 -2.40 -14.55
CA SER A 90 -17.61 -3.69 -14.94
C SER A 90 -16.21 -3.49 -15.49
N TYR A 91 -15.25 -4.31 -15.05
CA TYR A 91 -13.87 -4.28 -15.50
C TYR A 91 -13.49 -5.64 -16.08
N GLN A 92 -12.70 -5.64 -17.14
CA GLN A 92 -12.15 -6.84 -17.73
C GLN A 92 -10.70 -6.99 -17.32
N ILE A 93 -10.37 -8.08 -16.61
CA ILE A 93 -9.00 -8.41 -16.24
C ILE A 93 -8.42 -9.43 -17.22
N THR A 94 -7.21 -9.18 -17.69
CA THR A 94 -6.44 -10.08 -18.56
C THR A 94 -5.15 -10.48 -17.86
N ILE A 95 -5.00 -11.76 -17.58
CA ILE A 95 -3.82 -12.34 -16.93
C ILE A 95 -3.10 -13.21 -17.96
N LYS A 96 -1.83 -12.91 -18.23
CA LYS A 96 -0.96 -13.70 -19.11
C LYS A 96 0.13 -14.34 -18.28
N VAL A 97 0.25 -15.66 -18.36
CA VAL A 97 1.27 -16.42 -17.63
C VAL A 97 2.02 -17.34 -18.56
N ARG A 98 3.34 -17.34 -18.48
CA ARG A 98 4.20 -18.24 -19.25
C ARG A 98 5.33 -18.77 -18.38
N ALA A 99 5.67 -20.04 -18.53
CA ALA A 99 6.82 -20.61 -17.84
C ALA A 99 8.12 -20.19 -18.54
N LEU A 100 9.14 -19.80 -17.78
CA LEU A 100 10.47 -19.46 -18.30
C LEU A 100 11.42 -20.67 -18.34
N GLY A 101 11.05 -21.77 -17.70
CA GLY A 101 11.84 -23.00 -17.66
C GLY A 101 11.90 -23.76 -19.00
N PRO A 102 12.72 -24.83 -19.05
CA PRO A 102 12.90 -25.64 -20.27
C PRO A 102 11.73 -26.60 -20.56
N ARG A 103 10.75 -26.67 -19.66
CA ARG A 103 9.63 -27.60 -19.73
C ARG A 103 8.35 -26.90 -19.29
N ASP A 104 7.22 -27.45 -19.74
CA ASP A 104 5.93 -27.04 -19.24
C ASP A 104 5.80 -27.35 -17.75
N VAL A 105 5.19 -26.42 -17.03
CA VAL A 105 4.93 -26.55 -15.60
C VAL A 105 3.50 -27.04 -15.42
N ARG A 106 3.31 -28.12 -14.67
CA ARG A 106 1.97 -28.67 -14.37
C ARG A 106 1.52 -28.20 -12.99
N MET A 107 0.21 -28.06 -12.80
CA MET A 107 -0.41 -27.68 -11.53
C MET A 107 0.13 -26.35 -10.99
N VAL A 108 -0.12 -25.28 -11.74
CA VAL A 108 0.19 -23.91 -11.32
C VAL A 108 -1.03 -23.33 -10.62
N VAL A 109 -0.80 -22.62 -9.52
CA VAL A 109 -1.85 -21.89 -8.80
C VAL A 109 -1.71 -20.41 -9.09
N LEU A 110 -2.82 -19.79 -9.46
CA LEU A 110 -2.96 -18.34 -9.51
C LEU A 110 -3.76 -17.89 -8.28
N ASP A 111 -3.12 -17.13 -7.42
CA ASP A 111 -3.74 -16.47 -6.27
C ASP A 111 -3.95 -14.99 -6.58
N ILE A 112 -5.20 -14.60 -6.77
CA ILE A 112 -5.62 -13.27 -7.21
C ILE A 112 -6.31 -12.59 -6.05
N SER A 113 -5.69 -11.56 -5.47
CA SER A 113 -6.35 -10.76 -4.43
C SER A 113 -7.30 -9.77 -5.07
N LEU A 114 -8.59 -9.80 -4.71
CA LEU A 114 -9.58 -8.90 -5.28
C LEU A 114 -9.50 -7.52 -4.60
N PRO A 115 -9.65 -6.41 -5.35
CA PRO A 115 -9.80 -5.09 -4.74
C PRO A 115 -11.09 -5.03 -3.91
N THR A 116 -11.12 -4.17 -2.90
CA THR A 116 -12.30 -4.01 -2.04
C THR A 116 -13.53 -3.59 -2.85
N GLY A 117 -14.61 -4.36 -2.73
CA GLY A 117 -15.86 -4.10 -3.44
C GLY A 117 -15.96 -4.70 -4.84
N PHE A 118 -14.96 -5.49 -5.24
CA PHE A 118 -14.96 -6.21 -6.51
C PHE A 118 -15.29 -7.69 -6.31
N THR A 119 -16.13 -8.23 -7.18
CA THR A 119 -16.46 -9.66 -7.24
C THR A 119 -16.26 -10.17 -8.66
N PRO A 120 -15.65 -11.34 -8.88
CA PRO A 120 -15.52 -11.91 -10.21
C PRO A 120 -16.88 -12.36 -10.75
N GLU A 121 -17.05 -12.30 -12.06
CA GLU A 121 -18.22 -12.84 -12.74
C GLU A 121 -18.12 -14.37 -12.83
N ASN A 122 -19.06 -15.07 -12.22
CA ASN A 122 -19.07 -16.52 -12.15
C ASN A 122 -19.29 -17.16 -13.52
N SER A 123 -20.11 -16.54 -14.40
CA SER A 123 -20.36 -17.10 -15.73
C SER A 123 -19.08 -17.25 -16.56
N ASP A 124 -18.18 -16.28 -16.45
CA ASP A 124 -16.93 -16.27 -17.22
C ASP A 124 -15.96 -17.33 -16.69
N LEU A 125 -15.89 -17.50 -15.36
CA LEU A 125 -15.07 -18.52 -14.72
C LEU A 125 -15.56 -19.94 -15.01
N GLU A 126 -16.87 -20.15 -15.01
CA GLU A 126 -17.49 -21.43 -15.37
C GLU A 126 -17.23 -21.79 -16.83
N MET A 127 -17.25 -20.81 -17.74
CA MET A 127 -16.88 -21.03 -19.15
C MET A 127 -15.42 -21.46 -19.29
N LEU A 128 -14.50 -20.83 -18.57
CA LEU A 128 -13.07 -21.19 -18.58
C LEU A 128 -12.82 -22.59 -17.98
N SER A 129 -13.60 -22.99 -16.97
CA SER A 129 -13.52 -24.31 -16.36
C SER A 129 -14.09 -25.43 -17.23
N ASN A 130 -15.22 -25.18 -17.91
CA ASN A 130 -15.95 -26.18 -18.70
C ASN A 130 -15.51 -26.25 -20.17
N SER A 131 -14.58 -25.40 -20.59
CA SER A 131 -14.01 -25.42 -21.94
C SER A 131 -13.30 -26.76 -22.26
N VAL A 132 -13.32 -27.17 -23.53
CA VAL A 132 -12.68 -28.41 -24.02
C VAL A 132 -11.18 -28.46 -23.72
N ASP A 133 -10.54 -27.28 -23.70
CA ASP A 133 -9.12 -27.12 -23.43
C ASP A 133 -8.79 -27.21 -21.92
N HIS A 134 -9.81 -27.18 -21.04
CA HIS A 134 -9.67 -27.25 -19.58
C HIS A 134 -8.56 -26.35 -19.02
N TYR A 135 -8.56 -25.06 -19.40
CA TYR A 135 -7.58 -24.09 -18.90
C TYR A 135 -7.57 -24.02 -17.36
N ILE A 136 -8.76 -24.11 -16.75
CA ILE A 136 -8.97 -24.09 -15.30
C ILE A 136 -9.48 -25.46 -14.83
N ASN A 137 -8.79 -26.05 -13.86
CA ASN A 137 -9.24 -27.28 -13.18
C ASN A 137 -10.34 -27.01 -12.16
N ASP A 138 -10.13 -26.00 -11.32
CA ASP A 138 -11.00 -25.62 -10.21
C ASP A 138 -10.72 -24.16 -9.84
N PHE A 139 -11.76 -23.43 -9.43
CA PHE A 139 -11.62 -22.08 -8.90
C PHE A 139 -12.38 -21.96 -7.57
N LYS A 140 -11.81 -21.18 -6.65
CA LYS A 140 -12.43 -20.90 -5.35
C LYS A 140 -12.37 -19.42 -5.04
N ILE A 141 -13.53 -18.87 -4.73
CA ILE A 141 -13.66 -17.53 -4.17
C ILE A 141 -13.60 -17.68 -2.66
N VAL A 142 -12.59 -17.08 -2.05
CA VAL A 142 -12.29 -17.16 -0.62
C VAL A 142 -12.60 -15.81 0.01
N ASP A 143 -13.80 -15.69 0.55
CA ASP A 143 -14.27 -14.47 1.22
C ASP A 143 -14.10 -14.50 2.74
N ASN A 144 -13.76 -15.66 3.32
CA ASN A 144 -13.81 -15.90 4.77
C ASN A 144 -12.43 -15.97 5.48
N LEU A 145 -11.32 -15.96 4.74
CA LEU A 145 -9.97 -16.14 5.30
C LEU A 145 -9.09 -14.88 5.21
N SER A 146 -9.55 -13.80 4.57
CA SER A 146 -8.79 -12.58 4.35
C SER A 146 -9.72 -11.37 4.42
N ASP A 147 -9.25 -10.25 4.97
CA ASP A 147 -9.99 -8.97 5.01
C ASP A 147 -10.36 -8.46 3.60
N ARG A 148 -9.71 -9.02 2.58
CA ARG A 148 -10.01 -8.87 1.15
C ARG A 148 -10.36 -10.24 0.57
N GLY A 149 -11.40 -10.33 -0.25
CA GLY A 149 -11.71 -11.56 -0.99
C GLY A 149 -10.55 -11.96 -1.90
N SER A 150 -10.28 -13.25 -2.04
CA SER A 150 -9.31 -13.77 -3.01
C SER A 150 -9.95 -14.79 -3.94
N LEU A 151 -9.44 -14.84 -5.17
CA LEU A 151 -9.81 -15.82 -6.18
C LEU A 151 -8.60 -16.72 -6.44
N ILE A 152 -8.75 -17.99 -6.11
CA ILE A 152 -7.73 -19.01 -6.33
C ILE A 152 -8.13 -19.82 -7.56
N ILE A 153 -7.27 -19.85 -8.57
CA ILE A 153 -7.46 -20.60 -9.81
C ILE A 153 -6.36 -21.64 -9.95
N HIS A 154 -6.75 -22.90 -10.19
CA HIS A 154 -5.82 -23.98 -10.47
C HIS A 154 -5.71 -24.21 -11.97
N LEU A 155 -4.51 -24.01 -12.52
CA LEU A 155 -4.20 -24.31 -13.91
C LEU A 155 -3.60 -25.70 -14.05
N PHE A 156 -4.09 -26.47 -15.03
CA PHE A 156 -3.58 -27.81 -15.28
C PHE A 156 -2.11 -27.78 -15.73
N LYS A 157 -1.79 -26.88 -16.64
CA LYS A 157 -0.46 -26.70 -17.23
C LYS A 157 -0.28 -25.26 -17.65
N VAL A 158 0.96 -24.77 -17.52
CA VAL A 158 1.43 -23.53 -18.14
C VAL A 158 2.54 -23.88 -19.12
N SER A 159 2.36 -23.47 -20.36
CA SER A 159 3.32 -23.70 -21.44
C SER A 159 4.59 -22.85 -21.25
N HIS A 160 5.74 -23.41 -21.62
CA HIS A 160 6.99 -22.66 -21.70
C HIS A 160 7.18 -21.93 -23.04
N LYS A 161 6.42 -22.34 -24.07
CA LYS A 161 6.53 -21.82 -25.45
C LYS A 161 5.59 -20.64 -25.68
N GLU A 162 4.34 -20.80 -25.28
CA GLU A 162 3.26 -19.85 -25.55
C GLU A 162 2.69 -19.36 -24.22
N PRO A 163 2.30 -18.08 -24.12
CA PRO A 163 1.66 -17.57 -22.91
C PRO A 163 0.21 -18.04 -22.83
N GLU A 164 -0.16 -18.60 -21.68
CA GLU A 164 -1.56 -18.88 -21.34
C GLU A 164 -2.25 -17.57 -20.96
N ILE A 165 -3.46 -17.33 -21.48
CA ILE A 165 -4.19 -16.08 -21.33
C ILE A 165 -5.56 -16.36 -20.69
N LEU A 166 -5.81 -15.75 -19.54
CA LEU A 166 -7.08 -15.82 -18.83
C LEU A 166 -7.74 -14.45 -18.86
N ILE A 167 -9.01 -14.42 -19.26
CA ILE A 167 -9.79 -13.20 -19.40
C ILE A 167 -11.14 -13.45 -18.75
N PHE A 168 -11.50 -12.61 -17.78
CA PHE A 168 -12.81 -12.65 -17.12
C PHE A 168 -13.16 -11.26 -16.59
N ARG A 169 -14.44 -11.06 -16.27
CA ARG A 169 -14.93 -9.78 -15.75
C ARG A 169 -14.88 -9.74 -14.22
N LEU A 170 -14.55 -8.56 -13.70
CA LEU A 170 -14.64 -8.15 -12.30
C LEU A 170 -15.71 -7.07 -12.19
N GLN A 171 -16.70 -7.29 -11.33
CA GLN A 171 -17.82 -6.39 -11.10
C GLN A 171 -17.60 -5.58 -9.83
N GLN A 172 -17.69 -4.25 -9.94
CA GLN A 172 -17.65 -3.35 -8.80
C GLN A 172 -19.06 -3.19 -8.21
N ARG A 173 -19.30 -3.74 -7.02
CA ARG A 173 -20.59 -3.66 -6.33
C ARG A 173 -20.77 -2.35 -5.56
N PHE A 174 -19.68 -1.73 -5.12
CA PHE A 174 -19.72 -0.44 -4.44
C PHE A 174 -18.46 0.37 -4.73
N LYS A 175 -18.64 1.69 -4.86
CA LYS A 175 -17.54 2.65 -4.97
C LYS A 175 -16.72 2.73 -3.70
N VAL A 176 -15.40 2.74 -3.86
CA VAL A 176 -14.44 3.01 -2.79
C VAL A 176 -13.63 4.24 -3.18
N GLY A 177 -13.35 5.13 -2.21
CA GLY A 177 -12.69 6.41 -2.55
C GLY A 177 -11.19 6.31 -2.83
N LEU A 178 -10.51 5.27 -2.32
CA LEU A 178 -9.10 5.00 -2.60
C LEU A 178 -8.91 3.50 -2.82
N LEU A 179 -8.75 3.10 -4.08
CA LEU A 179 -8.37 1.73 -4.39
C LEU A 179 -6.94 1.45 -3.95
N GLN A 180 -6.79 0.39 -3.16
CA GLN A 180 -5.48 -0.17 -2.87
C GLN A 180 -5.08 -1.12 -4.01
N PRO A 181 -3.80 -1.16 -4.39
CA PRO A 181 -3.33 -2.10 -5.39
C PRO A 181 -3.57 -3.54 -4.91
N SER A 182 -3.99 -4.36 -5.86
CA SER A 182 -4.18 -5.79 -5.71
C SER A 182 -3.05 -6.53 -6.40
N SER A 183 -2.75 -7.75 -5.97
CA SER A 183 -1.74 -8.62 -6.58
C SER A 183 -2.34 -9.87 -7.20
N VAL A 184 -1.67 -10.35 -8.25
CA VAL A 184 -1.78 -11.70 -8.78
C VAL A 184 -0.46 -12.40 -8.51
N THR A 185 -0.51 -13.58 -7.90
CA THR A 185 0.67 -14.41 -7.64
C THR A 185 0.52 -15.74 -8.38
N ALA A 186 1.48 -16.06 -9.24
CA ALA A 186 1.57 -17.36 -9.89
C ALA A 186 2.65 -18.21 -9.21
N TYR A 187 2.33 -19.44 -8.79
CA TYR A 187 3.30 -20.33 -8.14
C TYR A 187 3.05 -21.81 -8.43
N GLU A 188 4.10 -22.63 -8.32
CA GLU A 188 3.98 -24.08 -8.46
C GLU A 188 3.37 -24.71 -7.21
N TYR A 189 2.37 -25.58 -7.36
CA TYR A 189 1.73 -26.25 -6.23
C TYR A 189 2.71 -27.07 -5.37
N TYR A 190 3.66 -27.75 -6.00
CA TYR A 190 4.66 -28.60 -5.31
C TYR A 190 5.89 -27.83 -4.84
N ASN A 191 6.15 -26.64 -5.39
CA ASN A 191 7.30 -25.82 -5.03
C ASN A 191 6.90 -24.33 -4.97
N PRO A 192 6.24 -23.90 -3.88
CA PRO A 192 5.73 -22.53 -3.76
C PRO A 192 6.82 -21.44 -3.71
N ASP A 193 8.09 -21.80 -3.60
CA ASP A 193 9.21 -20.85 -3.65
C ASP A 193 9.41 -20.30 -5.06
N HIS A 194 9.03 -21.08 -6.08
CA HIS A 194 8.96 -20.63 -7.47
C HIS A 194 7.65 -19.86 -7.67
N ARG A 195 7.69 -18.56 -7.35
CA ARG A 195 6.54 -17.68 -7.50
C ARG A 195 6.89 -16.36 -8.18
N CYS A 196 5.90 -15.78 -8.83
CA CYS A 196 5.97 -14.44 -9.41
C CYS A 196 4.72 -13.66 -9.02
N THR A 197 4.91 -12.45 -8.49
CA THR A 197 3.82 -11.57 -8.07
C THR A 197 3.83 -10.30 -8.90
N HIS A 198 2.67 -9.93 -9.43
CA HIS A 198 2.47 -8.64 -10.12
C HIS A 198 1.26 -7.92 -9.54
N THR A 199 1.34 -6.59 -9.46
CA THR A 199 0.23 -5.79 -8.96
C THR A 199 -0.57 -5.16 -10.10
N TYR A 200 -1.85 -4.94 -9.84
CA TYR A 200 -2.78 -4.28 -10.73
C TYR A 200 -3.69 -3.38 -9.90
N THR A 201 -4.07 -2.24 -10.49
CA THR A 201 -5.03 -1.31 -9.91
C THR A 201 -6.00 -0.93 -11.02
N PRO A 202 -7.33 -1.11 -10.85
CA PRO A 202 -8.31 -0.58 -11.78
C PRO A 202 -8.06 0.92 -11.98
N ARG A 203 -8.15 1.40 -13.23
CA ARG A 203 -8.07 2.84 -13.47
C ARG A 203 -9.33 3.49 -12.92
N GLU A 204 -9.17 4.32 -11.92
CA GLU A 204 -10.19 5.28 -11.49
C GLU A 204 -10.01 6.61 -12.20
N ASP A 205 -11.10 7.36 -12.27
CA ASP A 205 -11.08 8.78 -12.60
C ASP A 205 -10.15 9.45 -11.61
N ARG A 206 -9.02 9.97 -12.09
CA ARG A 206 -7.93 10.61 -11.29
C ARG A 206 -8.39 11.83 -10.46
N GLU A 207 -9.68 12.13 -10.46
CA GLU A 207 -10.28 13.28 -9.81
C GLU A 207 -10.51 13.08 -8.31
N GLU A 208 -10.48 11.84 -7.78
CA GLU A 208 -11.06 11.62 -6.44
C GLU A 208 -10.12 11.83 -5.25
N LEU A 209 -8.80 11.73 -5.43
CA LEU A 209 -7.83 12.05 -4.37
C LEU A 209 -6.53 12.57 -4.96
N THR A 210 -6.44 13.89 -5.12
CA THR A 210 -5.12 14.52 -5.27
C THR A 210 -4.35 14.28 -3.96
N GLN A 211 -3.17 13.68 -4.08
CA GLN A 211 -2.24 13.51 -2.97
C GLN A 211 -0.92 14.11 -3.39
N ILE A 212 -0.33 14.89 -2.49
CA ILE A 212 1.05 15.34 -2.68
C ILE A 212 1.93 14.35 -1.93
N CYS A 213 2.59 13.50 -2.70
CA CYS A 213 3.58 12.56 -2.19
C CYS A 213 4.97 13.11 -2.43
N LYS A 214 5.81 13.07 -1.39
CA LYS A 214 7.25 13.16 -1.57
C LYS A 214 7.91 11.98 -0.86
N ASP A 215 8.71 11.24 -1.62
CA ASP A 215 9.34 10.01 -1.17
C ASP A 215 8.27 9.07 -0.58
N ASN A 216 8.37 8.70 0.70
CA ASN A 216 7.45 7.77 1.36
C ASN A 216 6.33 8.47 2.16
N VAL A 217 6.24 9.80 2.11
CA VAL A 217 5.24 10.57 2.89
C VAL A 217 4.26 11.22 1.93
N CYS A 218 3.05 10.69 1.90
CA CYS A 218 1.91 11.27 1.19
C CYS A 218 1.01 12.02 2.17
N ARG A 219 0.53 13.19 1.76
CA ARG A 219 -0.52 13.92 2.48
C ARG A 219 -1.70 14.14 1.54
N CYS A 220 -2.89 13.85 2.06
CA CYS A 220 -4.13 14.08 1.35
C CYS A 220 -4.34 15.60 1.16
N THR A 221 -4.67 16.03 -0.06
CA THR A 221 -5.03 17.42 -0.37
C THR A 221 -6.53 17.62 -0.53
N GLN A 222 -7.35 16.69 -0.05
CA GLN A 222 -8.81 16.81 -0.01
C GLN A 222 -9.25 17.75 1.12
N GLY A 223 -8.94 19.02 0.93
CA GLY A 223 -9.35 20.13 1.77
C GLY A 223 -9.27 21.42 0.97
N ASP A 224 -9.99 22.45 1.41
CA ASP A 224 -10.01 23.73 0.69
C ASP A 224 -8.60 24.32 0.58
N CYS A 225 -8.30 24.90 -0.58
CA CYS A 225 -7.02 25.58 -0.81
C CYS A 225 -6.97 26.87 0.02
N CYS A 226 -5.78 27.25 0.49
CA CYS A 226 -5.62 28.56 1.13
C CYS A 226 -5.92 29.67 0.13
N VAL A 227 -6.91 30.51 0.43
CA VAL A 227 -7.21 31.68 -0.40
C VAL A 227 -6.32 32.85 0.06
N PRO A 228 -5.47 33.41 -0.82
CA PRO A 228 -4.65 34.57 -0.45
C PRO A 228 -5.56 35.75 -0.10
N LYS A 229 -5.29 36.40 1.03
CA LYS A 229 -6.07 37.56 1.45
C LYS A 229 -5.82 38.74 0.51
N SER A 230 -6.89 39.43 0.14
CA SER A 230 -6.81 40.56 -0.79
C SER A 230 -6.05 41.74 -0.18
N GLU A 231 -5.52 42.63 -1.02
CA GLU A 231 -4.75 43.79 -0.54
C GLU A 231 -5.62 44.81 0.19
N SER A 232 -6.90 44.89 -0.20
CA SER A 232 -7.93 45.79 0.35
C SER A 232 -8.53 45.34 1.68
N GLU A 233 -8.34 44.08 2.07
CA GLU A 233 -8.80 43.59 3.37
C GLU A 233 -7.81 44.02 4.47
N SER A 234 -8.34 44.73 5.47
CA SER A 234 -7.62 45.08 6.69
C SER A 234 -8.06 44.12 7.81
N PHE A 235 -7.09 43.45 8.43
CA PHE A 235 -7.30 42.56 9.57
C PHE A 235 -6.75 43.21 10.83
N LEU A 236 -7.42 43.01 11.96
CA LEU A 236 -6.89 43.46 13.24
C LEU A 236 -5.67 42.63 13.64
N ASN A 237 -4.69 43.26 14.32
CA ASN A 237 -3.52 42.56 14.88
C ASN A 237 -3.94 41.35 15.72
N LYS A 238 -4.96 41.54 16.58
CA LYS A 238 -5.50 40.50 17.46
C LYS A 238 -6.04 39.29 16.70
N GLU A 239 -6.60 39.46 15.50
CA GLU A 239 -7.10 38.35 14.69
C GLU A 239 -5.94 37.52 14.12
N ARG A 240 -4.89 38.20 13.64
CA ARG A 240 -3.65 37.55 13.17
C ARG A 240 -2.94 36.80 14.30
N GLU A 241 -2.86 37.41 15.48
CA GLU A 241 -2.30 36.78 16.69
C GLU A 241 -3.12 35.57 17.11
N THR A 242 -4.46 35.70 17.16
CA THR A 242 -5.35 34.59 17.54
C THR A 242 -5.19 33.42 16.56
N PHE A 243 -5.20 33.67 15.25
CA PHE A 243 -4.99 32.63 14.24
C PHE A 243 -3.59 31.99 14.33
N ALA A 244 -2.55 32.80 14.58
CA ALA A 244 -1.20 32.31 14.81
C ALA A 244 -1.11 31.39 16.04
N CYS A 245 -1.84 31.72 17.11
CA CYS A 245 -1.80 30.98 18.36
C CYS A 245 -2.74 29.78 18.44
N THR A 246 -3.81 29.75 17.65
CA THR A 246 -4.74 28.60 17.62
C THR A 246 -4.31 27.50 16.66
N THR A 247 -3.63 27.85 15.57
CA THR A 247 -3.58 26.98 14.38
C THR A 247 -2.17 26.73 13.83
N LEU A 248 -1.17 27.52 14.23
CA LEU A 248 0.17 27.45 13.62
C LEU A 248 1.21 26.82 14.55
N HIS A 249 1.89 25.79 14.05
CA HIS A 249 3.14 25.30 14.63
C HIS A 249 4.36 26.13 14.20
N HIS A 250 4.24 26.92 13.12
CA HIS A 250 5.31 27.76 12.56
C HIS A 250 4.75 29.04 11.90
N ALA A 251 5.38 30.20 12.15
CA ALA A 251 5.13 31.45 11.43
C ALA A 251 6.42 31.87 10.68
N GLN A 252 6.34 32.15 9.37
CA GLN A 252 7.50 32.49 8.55
C GLN A 252 7.21 33.69 7.63
N GLY A 253 8.07 34.70 7.69
CA GLY A 253 8.10 35.77 6.68
C GLY A 253 8.94 35.33 5.48
N VAL A 254 8.30 34.98 4.37
CA VAL A 254 9.00 34.55 3.15
C VAL A 254 9.07 35.70 2.16
N LYS A 255 10.28 36.15 1.80
CA LYS A 255 10.47 37.03 0.63
C LYS A 255 10.30 36.21 -0.64
N ARG A 256 9.35 36.59 -1.47
CA ARG A 256 9.17 36.01 -2.81
C ARG A 256 10.35 36.43 -3.70
N LEU A 257 11.41 35.62 -3.72
CA LEU A 257 12.47 35.73 -4.72
C LEU A 257 11.95 35.17 -6.04
N ASN A 258 12.12 35.90 -7.13
CA ASN A 258 11.84 35.38 -8.47
C ASN A 258 12.55 34.03 -8.64
N CYS A 259 11.78 32.99 -9.00
CA CYS A 259 12.33 31.68 -9.34
C CYS A 259 13.20 31.80 -10.59
N VAL A 260 14.48 32.08 -10.41
CA VAL A 260 15.51 31.71 -11.38
C VAL A 260 16.14 30.44 -10.84
N ASN A 261 16.06 29.37 -11.64
CA ASN A 261 16.70 28.08 -11.38
C ASN A 261 18.15 28.28 -10.95
N SER A 262 18.38 28.24 -9.65
CA SER A 262 19.72 28.13 -9.08
C SER A 262 19.68 26.99 -8.07
N SER A 263 20.00 25.80 -8.58
CA SER A 263 20.33 24.65 -7.76
C SER A 263 21.68 24.93 -7.07
N LEU A 264 21.63 25.60 -5.91
CA LEU A 264 22.75 25.58 -4.98
C LEU A 264 22.44 24.58 -3.86
N SER A 265 23.21 23.50 -3.84
CA SER A 265 23.16 22.45 -2.84
C SER A 265 23.84 22.91 -1.56
N SER A 266 23.08 22.95 -0.47
CA SER A 266 23.62 22.84 0.88
C SER A 266 22.89 21.68 1.58
N PRO A 267 23.57 20.84 2.36
CA PRO A 267 23.00 19.65 2.99
C PRO A 267 22.29 20.04 4.30
N SER A 268 21.36 20.98 4.23
CA SER A 268 20.45 21.29 5.33
C SER A 268 19.13 20.55 5.12
N VAL A 269 18.60 19.99 6.20
CA VAL A 269 17.30 19.30 6.25
C VAL A 269 16.25 20.21 5.60
N ARG A 270 15.78 19.84 4.40
CA ARG A 270 14.76 20.60 3.67
C ARG A 270 13.39 20.25 4.25
N PHE A 271 12.84 21.14 5.08
CA PHE A 271 11.44 21.09 5.48
C PHE A 271 10.54 21.48 4.31
N ILE A 272 9.41 20.79 4.18
CA ILE A 272 8.42 21.06 3.15
C ILE A 272 7.14 21.46 3.84
N TYR A 273 6.67 22.64 3.51
CA TYR A 273 5.43 23.19 4.02
C TYR A 273 4.36 23.00 2.94
N MET A 274 3.32 22.25 3.27
CA MET A 274 2.14 22.13 2.41
C MET A 274 1.13 23.19 2.82
N LEU A 275 0.62 23.92 1.84
CA LEU A 275 -0.43 24.92 2.06
C LEU A 275 -1.79 24.21 1.98
N GLY A 276 -2.66 24.45 2.95
CA GLY A 276 -4.02 23.92 3.00
C GLY A 276 -4.97 24.90 3.67
N LYS A 277 -6.20 24.47 3.98
CA LYS A 277 -7.26 25.31 4.57
C LYS A 277 -6.83 26.09 5.83
N ASP A 278 -5.93 25.51 6.63
CA ASP A 278 -5.46 26.10 7.90
C ASP A 278 -4.22 27.00 7.70
N THR A 279 -3.91 27.39 6.47
CA THR A 279 -2.76 28.23 6.13
C THR A 279 -3.19 29.68 5.86
N TRP A 280 -2.64 30.61 6.64
CA TRP A 280 -2.81 32.04 6.40
C TRP A 280 -1.77 32.57 5.43
N VAL A 281 -2.22 33.15 4.31
CA VAL A 281 -1.34 33.76 3.31
C VAL A 281 -1.77 35.20 3.07
N GLU A 282 -0.89 36.14 3.42
CA GLU A 282 -1.08 37.58 3.24
C GLU A 282 0.15 38.19 2.58
N ARG A 283 -0.05 39.08 1.60
CA ARG A 283 1.04 39.79 0.93
C ARG A 283 1.61 40.85 1.86
N TRP A 284 2.91 40.79 2.11
CA TRP A 284 3.65 41.85 2.77
C TRP A 284 4.10 42.90 1.74
N PRO A 285 3.62 44.15 1.79
CA PRO A 285 4.01 45.18 0.82
C PRO A 285 5.49 45.56 0.93
N THR A 286 6.11 45.98 -0.17
CA THR A 286 7.49 46.46 -0.12
C THR A 286 7.58 47.81 0.60
N PRO A 287 8.73 48.20 1.16
CA PRO A 287 8.88 49.50 1.84
C PRO A 287 8.50 50.71 0.97
N ALA A 288 8.72 50.63 -0.34
CA ALA A 288 8.32 51.65 -1.30
C ALA A 288 6.80 51.73 -1.47
N GLU A 289 6.10 50.58 -1.50
CA GLU A 289 4.63 50.49 -1.57
C GLU A 289 3.96 50.90 -0.25
N CYS A 290 4.61 50.69 0.90
CA CYS A 290 4.07 51.14 2.19
C CYS A 290 3.91 52.67 2.29
N SER A 291 4.62 53.43 1.45
CA SER A 291 4.58 54.90 1.44
C SER A 291 3.63 55.47 0.38
N SER A 292 2.99 54.62 -0.44
CA SER A 292 2.19 55.06 -1.60
C SER A 292 0.74 55.36 -1.25
N SER A 293 0.17 54.72 -0.23
CA SER A 293 -1.21 54.96 0.23
C SER A 293 -1.31 54.86 1.76
N PRO A 294 -2.22 55.64 2.39
CA PRO A 294 -2.43 55.60 3.84
C PRO A 294 -2.94 54.22 4.31
N GLU A 295 -3.66 53.50 3.47
CA GLU A 295 -4.15 52.14 3.75
C GLU A 295 -3.00 51.12 3.78
N LEU A 296 -2.07 51.19 2.82
CA LEU A 296 -0.88 50.34 2.80
C LEU A 296 0.09 50.69 3.93
N GLN A 297 0.19 51.97 4.28
CA GLN A 297 0.98 52.41 5.43
C GLN A 297 0.46 51.83 6.74
N ALA A 298 -0.87 51.86 6.95
CA ALA A 298 -1.52 51.25 8.10
C ALA A 298 -1.32 49.71 8.12
N LYS A 299 -1.44 49.05 6.97
CA LYS A 299 -1.22 47.60 6.83
C LYS A 299 0.23 47.20 7.14
N CYS A 300 1.22 47.93 6.62
CA CYS A 300 2.64 47.64 6.90
C CYS A 300 2.98 47.81 8.38
N LYS A 301 2.47 48.87 9.02
CA LYS A 301 2.65 49.08 10.46
C LYS A 301 2.02 47.94 11.26
N SER A 302 0.77 47.60 10.94
CA SER A 302 0.01 46.53 11.58
C SER A 302 0.68 45.15 11.46
N LEU A 303 1.24 44.81 10.29
CA LEU A 303 2.01 43.58 10.07
C LEU A 303 3.32 43.56 10.87
N ASN A 304 4.02 44.70 10.94
CA ASN A 304 5.27 44.81 11.69
C ASN A 304 5.03 44.69 13.20
N ASP A 305 4.02 45.38 13.73
CA ASP A 305 3.62 45.30 15.14
C ASP A 305 3.26 43.86 15.52
N THR A 306 2.48 43.17 14.67
CA THR A 306 2.11 41.76 14.88
C THR A 306 3.33 40.84 14.88
N ALA A 307 4.28 41.06 13.97
CA ALA A 307 5.49 40.26 13.87
C ALA A 307 6.43 40.47 15.06
N GLU A 308 6.56 41.71 15.56
CA GLU A 308 7.32 42.01 16.78
C GLU A 308 6.67 41.35 18.00
N GLU A 309 5.35 41.45 18.16
CA GLU A 309 4.62 40.83 19.28
C GLU A 309 4.76 39.31 19.29
N LEU A 310 4.56 38.63 18.15
CA LEU A 310 4.72 37.17 18.05
C LEU A 310 6.18 36.72 18.23
N SER A 311 7.16 37.56 17.90
CA SER A 311 8.58 37.27 18.09
C SER A 311 9.00 37.40 19.56
N VAL A 312 8.50 38.42 20.25
CA VAL A 312 8.90 38.75 21.63
C VAL A 312 8.07 38.00 22.67
N ASN A 313 6.74 38.03 22.53
CA ASN A 313 5.80 37.53 23.53
C ASN A 313 5.25 36.13 23.21
N ALA A 314 5.47 35.65 21.98
CA ALA A 314 4.92 34.39 21.48
C ALA A 314 3.41 34.28 21.76
N CYS A 315 2.90 33.06 21.89
CA CYS A 315 1.50 32.82 22.23
C CYS A 315 1.32 32.72 23.75
N ARG A 316 0.47 33.58 24.31
CA ARG A 316 0.01 33.44 25.69
C ARG A 316 -1.12 32.39 25.71
N LEU A 317 -0.85 31.26 26.34
CA LEU A 317 -1.85 30.23 26.70
C LEU A 317 -2.91 30.83 27.65
#